data_AF-A0A7W4ET48-F1
#
_entry.id   AF-A0A7W4ET48-F1
#
_cell.length_a   1.000
_cell.length_b   1.000
_cell.length_c   1.000
_cell.angle_alpha   90.00
_cell.angle_beta   90.00
_cell.angle_gamma   90.00
#
_symmetry.space_group_name_H-M   'P 1'
#
loop_
_entity.id
_entity.type
_entity.pdbx_description
1 polymer ?
#
loop_
_entity_poly.entity_id
_entity_poly.type
_entity_poly.pdbx_seq_one_letter_code
_entity_poly.pdbx_strand_id
1 'polypeptide(L)'
;MRDLDTLVHTTDTVTAYRDEMEDALGGLLVPSAFGLKPYGTPLMNTLKGLSHFTGDRYLKEGNGGERELYWRLAGSETKIPLESLDPWRIEQDGETVCNILGPVAQLGAYMNRSITGVRKKDERKLTGLENVVMPNGKISDIPKEYREQFFAFVEQAEKVKQARQKLGLTALKAHLLADLETRDWAVKLAQGEHDGLFRLFTGKQ
;
A
#
# COMPACT_ATOMS: atom_id res chain seq x y z
N MET A 1 -5.37 -14.01 -11.20
CA MET A 1 -6.01 -12.68 -11.31
C MET A 1 -4.90 -11.64 -11.30
N ARG A 2 -4.90 -10.68 -12.24
CA ARG A 2 -3.90 -9.58 -12.27
C ARG A 2 -4.40 -8.44 -11.36
N ASP A 3 -3.51 -7.64 -10.78
CA ASP A 3 -3.90 -6.52 -9.91
C ASP A 3 -3.78 -5.20 -10.68
N LEU A 4 -4.64 -4.23 -10.37
CA LEU A 4 -4.54 -2.85 -10.85
C LEU A 4 -4.21 -1.94 -9.67
N ASP A 5 -2.99 -1.40 -9.63
CA ASP A 5 -2.54 -0.50 -8.58
C ASP A 5 -2.67 0.95 -9.01
N THR A 6 -3.62 1.69 -8.43
CA THR A 6 -3.87 3.09 -8.78
C THR A 6 -3.47 4.05 -7.65
N LEU A 7 -3.07 5.24 -8.04
CA LEU A 7 -2.77 6.33 -7.12
C LEU A 7 -3.96 7.29 -7.05
N VAL A 8 -4.50 7.50 -5.84
CA VAL A 8 -5.59 8.46 -5.59
C VAL A 8 -5.05 9.64 -4.79
N HIS A 9 -5.20 10.85 -5.32
CA HIS A 9 -4.63 12.08 -4.74
C HIS A 9 -5.51 12.74 -3.68
N THR A 10 -6.60 12.10 -3.26
CA THR A 10 -7.63 12.68 -2.37
C THR A 10 -7.83 11.83 -1.12
N THR A 11 -8.32 12.47 -0.05
CA THR A 11 -8.53 11.85 1.27
C THR A 11 -9.87 11.15 1.45
N ASP A 12 -10.88 11.55 0.67
CA ASP A 12 -12.29 11.26 0.99
C ASP A 12 -12.92 10.22 0.06
N THR A 13 -12.22 9.83 -1.02
CA THR A 13 -12.81 9.02 -2.09
C THR A 13 -12.04 7.74 -2.41
N VAL A 14 -10.99 7.39 -1.66
CA VAL A 14 -10.14 6.22 -1.96
C VAL A 14 -10.94 4.93 -2.01
N THR A 15 -11.88 4.73 -1.07
CA THR A 15 -12.75 3.56 -1.05
C THR A 15 -13.75 3.58 -2.20
N ALA A 16 -14.43 4.71 -2.41
CA ALA A 16 -15.41 4.85 -3.50
C ALA A 16 -14.76 4.64 -4.89
N TYR A 17 -13.55 5.16 -5.09
CA TYR A 17 -12.77 4.97 -6.31
C TYR A 17 -12.37 3.52 -6.52
N ARG A 18 -12.00 2.81 -5.44
CA ARG A 18 -11.71 1.38 -5.50
C ARG A 18 -12.95 0.58 -5.92
N ASP A 19 -14.09 0.87 -5.31
CA ASP A 19 -15.32 0.14 -5.57
C ASP A 19 -15.81 0.39 -7.01
N GLU A 20 -15.70 1.62 -7.52
CA GLU A 20 -15.99 1.96 -8.93
C GLU A 20 -15.07 1.21 -9.91
N MET A 21 -13.77 1.09 -9.60
CA MET A 21 -12.86 0.27 -10.40
C MET A 21 -13.22 -1.22 -10.34
N GLU A 22 -13.59 -1.73 -9.18
CA GLU A 22 -13.96 -3.13 -9.00
C GLU A 22 -15.18 -3.50 -9.86
N ASP A 23 -16.20 -2.65 -9.84
CA ASP A 23 -17.39 -2.76 -10.68
C ASP A 23 -17.03 -2.71 -12.18
N ALA A 24 -16.19 -1.76 -12.59
CA ALA A 24 -15.79 -1.61 -13.98
C ALA A 24 -14.94 -2.80 -14.50
N LEU A 25 -14.14 -3.41 -13.63
CA LEU A 25 -13.23 -4.50 -13.99
C LEU A 25 -13.93 -5.88 -14.03
N GLY A 26 -15.13 -6.01 -13.46
CA GLY A 26 -15.94 -7.22 -13.55
C GLY A 26 -15.22 -8.49 -13.08
N GLY A 27 -14.36 -8.38 -12.07
CA GLY A 27 -13.57 -9.49 -11.53
C GLY A 27 -12.39 -9.98 -12.40
N LEU A 28 -12.09 -9.30 -13.52
CA LEU A 28 -10.92 -9.62 -14.36
C LEU A 28 -9.60 -9.26 -13.64
N LEU A 29 -9.63 -8.18 -12.87
CA LEU A 29 -8.51 -7.66 -12.09
C LEU A 29 -8.94 -7.39 -10.64
N VAL A 30 -7.98 -7.42 -9.71
CA VAL A 30 -8.18 -6.95 -8.33
C VAL A 30 -7.61 -5.52 -8.20
N PRO A 31 -8.45 -4.48 -8.06
CA PRO A 31 -7.95 -3.13 -7.89
C PRO A 31 -7.40 -2.89 -6.47
N SER A 32 -6.25 -2.24 -6.36
CA SER A 32 -5.74 -1.65 -5.12
C SER A 32 -5.58 -0.14 -5.32
N ALA A 33 -6.32 0.64 -4.54
CA ALA A 33 -6.19 2.08 -4.52
C ALA A 33 -5.22 2.52 -3.41
N PHE A 34 -4.12 3.16 -3.79
CA PHE A 34 -3.20 3.82 -2.89
C PHE A 34 -3.59 5.28 -2.81
N GLY A 35 -4.31 5.66 -1.75
CA GLY A 35 -4.74 7.02 -1.52
C GLY A 35 -3.87 7.81 -0.55
N LEU A 36 -4.16 9.10 -0.43
CA LEU A 36 -3.83 9.87 0.77
C LEU A 36 -4.91 9.60 1.81
N LYS A 37 -4.56 9.31 3.05
CA LYS A 37 -5.52 9.28 4.16
C LYS A 37 -5.34 10.54 5.00
N PRO A 38 -6.43 11.09 5.56
CA PRO A 38 -6.33 12.29 6.38
C PRO A 38 -5.45 12.01 7.61
N TYR A 39 -4.60 12.97 7.96
CA TYR A 39 -3.92 12.98 9.24
C TYR A 39 -4.97 13.25 10.32
N GLY A 40 -5.28 12.26 11.15
CA GLY A 40 -6.20 12.42 12.27
C GLY A 40 -5.56 13.24 13.39
N THR A 41 -6.25 13.35 14.52
CA THR A 41 -5.61 13.81 15.75
C THR A 41 -4.46 12.88 16.15
N PRO A 42 -3.45 13.32 16.92
CA PRO A 42 -2.37 12.45 17.39
C PRO A 42 -2.88 11.17 18.07
N LEU A 43 -3.97 11.26 18.84
CA LEU A 43 -4.64 10.11 19.44
C LEU A 43 -5.25 9.17 18.39
N MET A 44 -5.97 9.71 17.39
CA MET A 44 -6.50 8.90 16.28
C MET A 44 -5.40 8.26 15.44
N ASN A 45 -4.28 8.94 15.22
CA ASN A 45 -3.16 8.40 14.45
C ASN A 45 -2.42 7.31 15.22
N THR A 46 -2.23 7.48 16.54
CA THR A 46 -1.72 6.41 17.41
C THR A 46 -2.65 5.21 17.41
N LEU A 47 -3.96 5.41 17.57
CA LEU A 47 -4.94 4.32 17.56
C LEU A 47 -5.05 3.64 16.19
N LYS A 48 -5.02 4.39 15.08
CA LYS A 48 -5.00 3.85 13.71
C LYS A 48 -3.70 3.11 13.40
N GLY A 49 -2.55 3.69 13.73
CA GLY A 49 -1.24 3.08 13.54
C GLY A 49 -1.07 1.80 14.35
N LEU A 50 -1.72 1.72 15.52
CA LEU A 50 -1.78 0.51 16.34
C LEU A 50 -2.85 -0.49 15.85
N SER A 51 -3.94 -0.05 15.22
CA SER A 51 -5.05 -0.92 14.80
C SER A 51 -4.89 -1.52 13.40
N HIS A 52 -4.20 -0.83 12.48
CA HIS A 52 -4.11 -1.21 11.08
C HIS A 52 -3.09 -2.32 10.81
N PHE A 53 -3.50 -3.28 9.99
CA PHE A 53 -2.63 -4.31 9.42
C PHE A 53 -1.92 -3.85 8.15
N THR A 54 -2.35 -2.71 7.57
CA THR A 54 -1.86 -2.19 6.30
C THR A 54 -1.31 -0.78 6.41
N GLY A 55 -0.26 -0.49 5.65
CA GLY A 55 0.34 0.84 5.60
C GLY A 55 -0.51 1.84 4.82
N ASP A 56 -0.35 3.12 5.13
CA ASP A 56 -1.00 4.22 4.43
C ASP A 56 -0.13 5.50 4.42
N ARG A 57 -0.49 6.43 3.55
CA ARG A 57 0.18 7.72 3.40
C ARG A 57 -0.68 8.85 3.93
N TYR A 58 -0.05 9.90 4.43
CA TYR A 58 -0.73 11.15 4.80
C TYR A 58 0.17 12.35 4.57
N LEU A 59 -0.46 13.51 4.36
CA LEU A 59 0.22 14.81 4.31
C LEU A 59 0.18 15.46 5.70
N LYS A 60 1.27 16.11 6.05
CA LYS A 60 1.41 16.94 7.25
C LYS A 60 2.01 18.28 6.86
N GLU A 61 1.61 19.34 7.56
CA GLU A 61 2.28 20.63 7.44
C GLU A 61 3.61 20.59 8.21
N GLY A 62 4.71 20.87 7.50
CA GLY A 62 6.06 20.91 8.03
C GLY A 62 6.40 22.24 8.68
N ASN A 63 7.60 22.29 9.27
CA ASN A 63 8.12 23.53 9.85
C ASN A 63 8.40 24.55 8.74
N GLY A 64 7.57 25.59 8.63
CA GLY A 64 7.65 26.60 7.56
C GLY A 64 6.47 26.60 6.60
N GLY A 65 5.44 25.78 6.81
CA GLY A 65 4.20 25.77 6.02
C GLY A 65 4.25 24.90 4.75
N GLU A 66 5.37 24.22 4.51
CA GLU A 66 5.50 23.28 3.39
C GLU A 66 4.77 21.96 3.67
N ARG A 67 4.30 21.28 2.62
CA ARG A 67 3.64 19.96 2.76
C ARG A 67 4.69 18.85 2.80
N GLU A 68 4.60 18.02 3.83
CA GLU A 68 5.44 16.84 4.00
C GLU A 68 4.60 15.57 3.85
N LEU A 69 5.09 14.62 3.05
CA LEU A 69 4.44 13.34 2.85
C LEU A 69 5.08 12.27 3.74
N TYR A 70 4.24 11.48 4.40
CA TYR A 70 4.67 10.40 5.28
C TYR A 70 4.02 9.09 4.89
N TRP A 71 4.79 8.00 5.04
CA TRP A 71 4.25 6.66 5.13
C TRP A 71 4.15 6.24 6.59
N ARG A 72 3.04 5.64 7.00
CA ARG A 72 2.87 5.04 8.33
C ARG A 72 2.46 3.57 8.25
N LEU A 73 2.99 2.79 9.18
CA LEU A 73 2.59 1.40 9.42
C LEU A 73 3.06 0.98 10.80
N ALA A 74 2.19 0.32 11.57
CA ALA A 74 2.53 -0.31 12.85
C ALA A 74 3.19 0.65 13.86
N GLY A 75 2.68 1.89 13.93
CA GLY A 75 3.23 2.95 14.78
C GLY A 75 4.60 3.50 14.35
N SER A 76 5.11 3.09 13.19
CA SER A 76 6.32 3.65 12.57
C SER A 76 5.96 4.60 11.44
N GLU A 77 6.66 5.73 11.37
CA GLU A 77 6.45 6.75 10.36
C GLU A 77 7.79 7.13 9.71
N THR A 78 7.78 7.34 8.39
CA THR A 78 8.93 7.80 7.62
C THR A 78 8.48 8.85 6.62
N LYS A 79 9.20 9.97 6.55
CA LYS A 79 9.00 10.98 5.51
C LYS A 79 9.41 10.38 4.18
N ILE A 80 8.53 10.48 3.18
CA ILE A 80 8.81 10.05 1.80
C ILE A 80 8.79 11.30 0.90
N PRO A 81 9.54 11.31 -0.22
CA PRO A 81 9.52 12.43 -1.16
C PRO A 81 8.10 12.71 -1.66
N LEU A 82 7.73 14.00 -1.77
CA LEU A 82 6.38 14.41 -2.16
C LEU A 82 6.04 13.96 -3.58
N GLU A 83 7.05 13.87 -4.44
CA GLU A 83 7.06 13.34 -5.80
C GLU A 83 6.58 11.88 -5.85
N SER A 84 6.52 11.17 -4.72
CA SER A 84 5.85 9.87 -4.61
C SER A 84 4.34 9.93 -4.87
N LEU A 85 3.77 11.14 -4.88
CA LEU A 85 2.40 11.39 -5.33
C LEU A 85 2.34 11.73 -6.81
N ASP A 86 3.44 11.92 -7.52
CA ASP A 86 3.33 12.23 -8.95
C ASP A 86 2.84 11.00 -9.70
N PRO A 87 1.72 11.10 -10.42
CA PRO A 87 1.13 9.96 -11.09
C PRO A 87 1.96 9.63 -12.32
N TRP A 88 2.24 8.35 -12.50
CA TRP A 88 2.77 7.86 -13.76
C TRP A 88 1.62 7.71 -14.75
N ARG A 89 1.67 8.49 -15.82
CA ARG A 89 0.63 8.53 -16.85
C ARG A 89 0.82 7.40 -17.84
N ILE A 90 -0.23 6.63 -18.06
CA ILE A 90 -0.33 5.68 -19.16
C ILE A 90 -1.07 6.39 -20.29
N GLU A 91 -0.40 6.55 -21.41
CA GLU A 91 -0.93 7.23 -22.58
C GLU A 91 -1.25 6.22 -23.69
N GLN A 92 -2.37 6.44 -24.36
CA GLN A 92 -2.79 5.73 -25.56
C GLN A 92 -3.29 6.77 -26.57
N ASP A 93 -2.76 6.72 -27.80
CA ASP A 93 -3.13 7.65 -28.88
C ASP A 93 -3.02 9.15 -28.53
N GLY A 94 -2.08 9.49 -27.63
CA GLY A 94 -1.86 10.87 -27.16
C GLY A 94 -2.78 11.31 -26.02
N GLU A 95 -3.68 10.44 -25.54
CA GLU A 95 -4.53 10.70 -24.39
C GLU A 95 -4.06 9.91 -23.17
N THR A 96 -4.08 10.53 -21.98
CA THR A 96 -3.86 9.81 -20.72
C THR A 96 -5.07 8.94 -20.40
N VAL A 97 -4.91 7.63 -20.53
CA VAL A 97 -5.97 6.64 -20.25
C VAL A 97 -5.99 6.19 -18.78
N CYS A 98 -4.85 6.25 -18.08
CA CYS A 98 -4.77 5.85 -16.68
C CYS A 98 -3.60 6.52 -15.96
N ASN A 99 -3.76 6.72 -14.65
CA ASN A 99 -2.70 7.15 -13.75
C ASN A 99 -2.37 6.03 -12.76
N ILE A 100 -1.12 5.59 -12.76
CA ILE A 100 -0.63 4.55 -11.86
C ILE A 100 0.49 5.08 -10.97
N LEU A 101 0.85 4.32 -9.95
CA LEU A 101 2.08 4.56 -9.21
C LEU A 101 3.29 4.27 -10.13
N GLY A 102 4.32 5.11 -10.06
CA GLY A 102 5.60 4.79 -10.70
C GLY A 102 6.24 3.51 -10.13
N PRO A 103 7.13 2.83 -10.88
CA PRO A 103 7.70 1.54 -10.46
C PRO A 103 8.38 1.55 -9.08
N VAL A 104 9.13 2.61 -8.75
CA VAL A 104 9.77 2.74 -7.44
C VAL A 104 8.74 2.94 -6.32
N ALA A 105 7.68 3.70 -6.60
CA ALA A 105 6.58 3.92 -5.66
C ALA A 105 5.76 2.64 -5.44
N GLN A 106 5.50 1.86 -6.50
CA GLN A 106 4.86 0.54 -6.40
C GLN A 106 5.72 -0.44 -5.58
N LEU A 107 7.03 -0.44 -5.80
CA LEU A 107 7.97 -1.30 -5.08
C LEU A 107 7.93 -0.97 -3.58
N GLY A 108 8.05 0.31 -3.26
CA GLY A 108 7.91 0.81 -1.90
C GLY A 108 6.58 0.48 -1.25
N ALA A 109 5.48 0.60 -2.01
CA ALA A 109 4.16 0.23 -1.55
C ALA A 109 4.08 -1.26 -1.20
N TYR A 110 4.56 -2.17 -2.05
CA TYR A 110 4.54 -3.61 -1.75
C TYR A 110 5.42 -3.99 -0.56
N MET A 111 6.58 -3.35 -0.40
CA MET A 111 7.45 -3.57 0.76
C MET A 111 6.79 -3.15 2.08
N ASN A 112 5.97 -2.10 2.03
CA ASN A 112 5.41 -1.44 3.22
C ASN A 112 3.89 -1.60 3.36
N ARG A 113 3.25 -2.41 2.50
CA ARG A 113 1.79 -2.57 2.47
C ARG A 113 1.26 -3.26 3.71
N SER A 114 1.98 -4.25 4.24
CA SER A 114 1.50 -5.11 5.32
C SER A 114 2.42 -5.05 6.52
N ILE A 115 1.81 -5.15 7.71
CA ILE A 115 2.53 -5.31 8.97
C ILE A 115 3.40 -6.58 8.99
N THR A 116 3.07 -7.59 8.17
CA THR A 116 3.89 -8.79 7.95
C THR A 116 5.08 -8.57 7.01
N GLY A 117 5.26 -7.37 6.46
CA GLY A 117 6.22 -7.08 5.40
C GLY A 117 5.68 -7.52 4.04
N VAL A 118 6.55 -8.08 3.20
CA VAL A 118 6.15 -8.63 1.90
C VAL A 118 5.23 -9.83 2.12
N ARG A 119 4.01 -9.75 1.57
CA ARG A 119 3.04 -10.85 1.65
C ARG A 119 3.40 -11.91 0.63
N LYS A 120 3.15 -13.17 0.96
CA LYS A 120 3.42 -14.32 0.07
C LYS A 120 2.77 -14.19 -1.32
N LYS A 121 1.56 -13.62 -1.36
CA LYS A 121 0.81 -13.36 -2.61
C LYS A 121 1.44 -12.27 -3.50
N ASP A 122 2.30 -11.42 -2.93
CA ASP A 122 2.92 -10.28 -3.59
C ASP A 122 4.39 -10.58 -3.98
N GLU A 123 5.00 -11.67 -3.51
CA GLU A 123 6.41 -12.04 -3.78
C GLU A 123 6.76 -12.03 -5.27
N ARG A 124 5.94 -12.70 -6.11
CA ARG A 124 6.18 -12.73 -7.56
C ARG A 124 6.10 -11.35 -8.21
N LYS A 125 5.22 -10.49 -7.72
CA LYS A 125 5.04 -9.11 -8.21
C LYS A 125 6.23 -8.26 -7.80
N LEU A 126 6.65 -8.39 -6.54
CA LEU A 126 7.82 -7.73 -5.99
C LEU A 126 9.06 -8.10 -6.81
N THR A 127 9.34 -9.39 -7.01
CA THR A 127 10.49 -9.83 -7.82
C THR A 127 10.40 -9.32 -9.26
N GLY A 128 9.22 -9.35 -9.88
CA GLY A 128 9.03 -8.79 -11.22
C GLY A 128 9.36 -7.30 -11.28
N LEU A 129 8.92 -6.54 -10.27
CA LEU A 129 9.13 -5.11 -10.17
C LEU A 129 10.58 -4.76 -9.78
N GLU A 130 11.21 -5.55 -8.92
CA GLU A 130 12.64 -5.45 -8.60
C GLU A 130 13.49 -5.64 -9.87
N ASN A 131 13.14 -6.59 -10.74
CA ASN A 131 13.85 -6.78 -12.02
C ASN A 131 13.64 -5.61 -13.00
N VAL A 132 12.54 -4.86 -12.88
CA VAL A 132 12.29 -3.65 -13.68
C VAL A 132 13.06 -2.45 -13.12
N VAL A 133 13.05 -2.29 -11.80
CA VAL A 133 13.63 -1.12 -11.10
C VAL A 133 15.15 -1.28 -10.90
N MET A 134 15.62 -2.50 -10.64
CA MET A 134 17.00 -2.89 -10.40
C MET A 134 17.37 -4.14 -11.22
N PRO A 135 17.44 -4.06 -12.56
CA PRO A 135 17.71 -5.21 -13.42
C PRO A 135 19.01 -5.95 -13.12
N ASN A 136 20.03 -5.28 -12.56
CA ASN A 136 21.29 -5.91 -12.14
C ASN A 136 21.35 -6.15 -10.63
N GLY A 137 20.25 -5.96 -9.90
CA GLY A 137 20.19 -6.03 -8.45
C GLY A 137 20.97 -4.93 -7.74
N LYS A 138 21.26 -3.80 -8.41
CA LYS A 138 22.07 -2.72 -7.84
C LYS A 138 21.22 -1.47 -7.66
N ILE A 139 21.40 -0.80 -6.52
CA ILE A 139 20.77 0.51 -6.25
C ILE A 139 21.17 1.56 -7.31
N SER A 140 22.36 1.42 -7.91
CA SER A 140 22.81 2.29 -9.00
C SER A 140 21.94 2.22 -10.25
N ASP A 141 21.19 1.13 -10.45
CA ASP A 141 20.26 0.96 -11.57
C ASP A 141 19.03 1.89 -11.41
N ILE A 142 18.68 2.27 -10.18
CA ILE A 142 17.59 3.19 -9.91
C ILE A 142 17.99 4.60 -10.38
N PRO A 143 17.15 5.29 -11.18
CA PRO A 143 17.41 6.68 -11.58
C PRO A 143 17.59 7.58 -10.36
N LYS A 144 18.50 8.55 -10.45
CA LYS A 144 18.98 9.34 -9.30
C LYS A 144 17.83 10.04 -8.58
N GLU A 145 16.89 10.58 -9.34
CA GLU A 145 15.67 11.26 -8.91
C GLU A 145 14.73 10.39 -8.05
N TYR A 146 14.78 9.05 -8.19
CA TYR A 146 13.94 8.13 -7.40
C TYR A 146 14.70 7.42 -6.28
N ARG A 147 16.01 7.63 -6.13
CA ARG A 147 16.81 6.92 -5.11
C ARG A 147 16.40 7.30 -3.69
N GLU A 148 16.14 8.58 -3.44
CA GLU A 148 15.69 9.05 -2.12
C GLU A 148 14.34 8.43 -1.76
N GLN A 149 13.44 8.32 -2.74
CA GLN A 149 12.17 7.63 -2.57
C GLN A 149 12.37 6.17 -2.20
N PHE A 150 13.21 5.45 -2.94
CA PHE A 150 13.54 4.06 -2.63
C PHE A 150 14.10 3.90 -1.21
N PHE A 151 15.07 4.73 -0.82
CA PHE A 151 15.68 4.67 0.51
C PHE A 151 14.68 4.93 1.63
N ALA A 152 13.76 5.89 1.46
CA ALA A 152 12.72 6.16 2.45
C ALA A 152 11.79 4.95 2.63
N PHE A 153 11.47 4.23 1.55
CA PHE A 153 10.68 3.00 1.67
C PHE A 153 11.45 1.84 2.31
N VAL A 154 12.75 1.72 2.05
CA VAL A 154 13.62 0.74 2.73
C VAL A 154 13.71 1.06 4.23
N GLU A 155 13.89 2.32 4.59
CA GLU A 155 13.93 2.79 5.98
C GLU A 155 12.63 2.42 6.70
N GLN A 156 11.48 2.71 6.09
CA GLN A 156 10.18 2.35 6.65
C GLN A 156 10.04 0.84 6.86
N ALA A 157 10.45 0.03 5.87
CA ALA A 157 10.34 -1.42 5.94
C ALA A 157 11.21 -1.99 7.07
N GLU A 158 12.41 -1.43 7.26
CA GLU A 158 13.32 -1.80 8.34
C GLU A 158 12.78 -1.38 9.71
N LYS A 159 12.20 -0.18 9.86
CA LYS A 159 11.52 0.24 11.10
C LYS A 159 10.40 -0.74 11.50
N VAL A 160 9.56 -1.14 10.54
CA VAL A 160 8.47 -2.10 10.77
C VAL A 160 9.02 -3.49 11.10
N LYS A 161 10.09 -3.93 10.43
CA LYS A 161 10.78 -5.20 10.74
C LYS A 161 11.31 -5.20 12.17
N GLN A 162 11.97 -4.13 12.61
CA GLN A 162 12.45 -3.99 13.98
C GLN A 162 11.28 -3.96 14.98
N ALA A 163 10.18 -3.30 14.65
CA ALA A 163 8.98 -3.27 15.50
C ALA A 163 8.35 -4.67 15.67
N ARG A 164 8.44 -5.55 14.66
CA ARG A 164 7.99 -6.95 14.75
C ARG A 164 8.88 -7.85 15.60
N GLN A 165 10.16 -7.53 15.72
CA GLN A 165 11.10 -8.33 16.52
C GLN A 165 10.97 -8.05 18.02
N LYS A 166 10.35 -6.91 18.38
CA LYS A 166 10.10 -6.55 19.78
C LYS A 166 8.82 -7.22 20.27
N LEU A 167 8.87 -7.83 21.46
CA LEU A 167 7.68 -8.33 22.14
C LEU A 167 6.68 -7.16 22.35
N GLY A 168 5.52 -7.26 21.70
CA GLY A 168 4.52 -6.20 21.72
C GLY A 168 3.39 -6.45 20.74
N LEU A 169 2.44 -5.51 20.70
CA LEU A 169 1.22 -5.62 19.89
C LEU A 169 1.52 -5.78 18.39
N THR A 170 2.55 -5.09 17.87
CA THR A 170 3.00 -5.21 16.47
C THR A 170 3.43 -6.64 16.13
N ALA A 171 4.25 -7.26 16.96
CA ALA A 171 4.68 -8.65 16.77
C ALA A 171 3.50 -9.63 16.81
N LEU A 172 2.62 -9.49 17.81
CA LEU A 172 1.44 -10.34 17.94
C LEU A 172 0.54 -10.25 16.70
N LYS A 173 0.29 -9.03 16.20
CA LYS A 173 -0.52 -8.81 15.01
C LYS A 173 0.13 -9.34 13.74
N ALA A 174 1.43 -9.14 13.59
CA ALA A 174 2.16 -9.68 12.46
C ALA A 174 2.09 -11.21 12.45
N HIS A 175 2.29 -11.87 13.60
CA HIS A 175 2.17 -13.33 13.68
C HIS A 175 0.76 -13.83 13.39
N LEU A 176 -0.27 -13.19 13.96
CA LEU A 176 -1.66 -13.55 13.69
C LEU A 176 -1.99 -13.41 12.20
N LEU A 177 -1.63 -12.28 11.58
CA LEU A 177 -1.88 -12.07 10.16
C LEU A 177 -1.11 -13.06 9.30
N ALA A 178 0.16 -13.33 9.61
CA ALA A 178 0.97 -14.29 8.88
C ALA A 178 0.36 -15.71 8.94
N ASP A 179 -0.16 -16.12 10.10
CA ASP A 179 -0.87 -17.40 10.21
C ASP A 179 -2.15 -17.44 9.36
N LEU A 180 -2.98 -16.38 9.43
CA LEU A 180 -4.19 -16.26 8.61
C LEU A 180 -3.88 -16.31 7.11
N GLU A 181 -2.77 -15.73 6.67
CA GLU A 181 -2.32 -15.74 5.28
C GLU A 181 -1.92 -17.13 4.75
N THR A 182 -1.67 -18.09 5.64
CA THR A 182 -1.42 -19.49 5.25
C THR A 182 -2.68 -20.32 5.08
N ARG A 183 -3.84 -19.79 5.51
CA ARG A 183 -5.11 -20.50 5.51
C ARG A 183 -5.93 -20.12 4.29
N ASP A 184 -6.13 -21.07 3.37
CA ASP A 184 -6.88 -20.85 2.12
C ASP A 184 -8.25 -20.20 2.35
N TRP A 185 -9.01 -20.64 3.36
CA TRP A 185 -10.33 -20.09 3.65
C TRP A 185 -10.27 -18.61 4.06
N ALA A 186 -9.23 -18.19 4.79
CA ALA A 186 -9.08 -16.81 5.23
C ALA A 186 -8.65 -15.90 4.08
N VAL A 187 -7.81 -16.41 3.18
CA VAL A 187 -7.44 -15.72 1.94
C VAL A 187 -8.65 -15.53 1.03
N LYS A 188 -9.44 -16.59 0.81
CA LYS A 188 -10.68 -16.55 0.01
C LYS A 188 -11.72 -15.60 0.59
N LEU A 189 -11.89 -15.63 1.91
CA LEU A 189 -12.75 -14.69 2.63
C LEU A 189 -12.30 -13.24 2.42
N ALA A 190 -11.00 -12.96 2.55
CA ALA A 190 -10.46 -11.61 2.36
C ALA A 190 -10.49 -11.12 0.90
N GLN A 191 -10.68 -12.02 -0.07
CA GLN A 191 -10.82 -11.72 -1.49
C GLN A 191 -12.28 -11.58 -1.94
N GLY A 192 -13.25 -11.68 -1.00
CA GLY A 192 -14.66 -11.50 -1.31
C GLY A 192 -15.32 -12.70 -2.00
N GLU A 193 -14.64 -13.86 -2.14
CA GLU A 193 -15.22 -15.07 -2.77
C GLU A 193 -16.49 -15.56 -2.05
N HIS A 194 -16.69 -15.16 -0.80
CA HIS A 194 -17.85 -15.50 0.01
C HIS A 194 -18.81 -14.34 0.28
N ASP A 195 -18.59 -13.15 -0.30
CA ASP A 195 -19.45 -11.98 -0.04
C ASP A 195 -20.91 -12.22 -0.47
N GLY A 196 -21.13 -13.03 -1.51
CA GLY A 196 -22.46 -13.51 -1.89
C GLY A 196 -23.12 -14.44 -0.86
N LEU A 197 -22.33 -15.22 -0.12
CA LEU A 197 -22.81 -16.09 0.97
C LEU A 197 -23.18 -15.28 2.21
N PHE A 198 -22.45 -14.19 2.50
CA PHE A 198 -22.75 -13.29 3.62
C PHE A 198 -23.91 -12.32 3.34
N ARG A 199 -24.24 -12.03 2.08
CA ARG A 199 -25.48 -11.31 1.71
C ARG A 199 -26.76 -12.06 2.17
N LEU A 200 -26.73 -13.40 2.18
CA LEU A 200 -27.82 -14.24 2.71
C LEU A 200 -28.01 -14.12 4.22
N PHE A 201 -26.95 -13.83 4.98
CA PHE A 201 -27.01 -13.68 6.44
C PHE A 201 -27.27 -12.24 6.90
N THR A 202 -27.09 -11.24 6.02
CA THR A 202 -27.23 -9.81 6.36
C THR A 202 -28.53 -9.18 5.89
N GLY A 203 -29.40 -9.95 5.21
CA GLY A 203 -30.83 -9.63 5.09
C GLY A 203 -31.14 -8.29 4.42
N LYS A 204 -30.37 -7.88 3.41
CA LYS A 204 -30.75 -6.75 2.54
C LYS A 204 -31.08 -7.27 1.15
N GLN A 205 -32.39 -7.33 0.87
CA GLN A 205 -32.95 -7.29 -0.48
C GLN A 205 -32.81 -5.89 -1.07
#